data_AF-A0A0M3KGX4-F1
#
_entry.id   AF-A0A0M3KGX4-F1
#
_cell.length_a   1.000
_cell.length_b   1.000
_cell.length_c   1.000
_cell.angle_alpha   90.00
_cell.angle_beta   90.00
_cell.angle_gamma   90.00
#
_symmetry.space_group_name_H-M   'P 1'
#
loop_
_entity.id
_entity.type
_entity.pdbx_description
1 polymer ?
#
loop_
_entity_poly.entity_id
_entity_poly.type
_entity_poly.pdbx_seq_one_letter_code
_entity_poly.pdbx_strand_id
1 'polypeptide(L)'
;MLASSCEISKIRDGDLIFFMRYSALNGNEFENAVCSVGHTPNVFHVGMFCANRQSIVHTVPADGVICEPIDDTVRRIDADHVDVFTVRNVSDTIAENASEWAMSRVGCKYNDIFSPDSLNSDGQEAYYCCELMIKAYGKCGIKDLCPEHQLNFADSKGVILPFWIEYYKVRNSLIPQGQKGSHPSKLITSKHLTRRFSKTFQRTMMKRFVVPQLLDQTLHFINGSRIAAAQTARTFDVIQPRSGSFVFYSLFF
;
A
#
# COMPACT_ATOMS: atom_id res chain seq x y z
N MET A 1 5.42 -14.60 -0.27
CA MET A 1 4.99 -13.40 -1.05
C MET A 1 3.46 -13.43 -1.11
N LEU A 2 2.75 -12.38 -1.52
CA LEU A 2 1.28 -12.35 -1.35
C LEU A 2 0.61 -13.59 -1.96
N ALA A 3 1.11 -14.09 -3.12
CA ALA A 3 0.64 -15.32 -3.80
C ALA A 3 0.84 -16.63 -3.04
N SER A 4 1.80 -16.69 -2.11
CA SER A 4 2.11 -17.92 -1.37
C SER A 4 1.23 -18.11 -0.12
N SER A 5 0.27 -17.22 0.11
CA SER A 5 -0.59 -17.24 1.30
C SER A 5 -2.05 -17.54 0.95
N CYS A 6 -2.73 -18.24 1.86
CA CYS A 6 -4.18 -18.56 1.89
C CYS A 6 -5.11 -17.34 1.67
N GLU A 7 -4.57 -16.13 1.58
CA GLU A 7 -5.31 -14.88 1.40
C GLU A 7 -5.60 -14.55 -0.07
N ILE A 8 -4.83 -15.08 -1.04
CA ILE A 8 -5.09 -14.85 -2.47
C ILE A 8 -6.37 -15.52 -2.96
N SER A 9 -6.71 -16.68 -2.40
CA SER A 9 -7.96 -17.38 -2.74
C SER A 9 -9.23 -16.58 -2.40
N LYS A 10 -9.10 -15.48 -1.64
CA LYS A 10 -10.19 -14.59 -1.27
C LYS A 10 -10.27 -13.32 -2.13
N ILE A 11 -9.33 -13.13 -3.05
CA ILE A 11 -9.29 -12.00 -3.98
C ILE A 11 -10.23 -12.30 -5.15
N ARG A 12 -11.02 -11.32 -5.56
CA ARG A 12 -11.84 -11.37 -6.77
C ARG A 12 -11.48 -10.25 -7.75
N ASP A 13 -11.93 -10.39 -8.99
CA ASP A 13 -11.87 -9.29 -9.96
C ASP A 13 -12.52 -8.03 -9.37
N GLY A 14 -11.89 -6.88 -9.59
CA GLY A 14 -12.38 -5.59 -9.10
C GLY A 14 -12.01 -5.25 -7.65
N ASP A 15 -11.48 -6.20 -6.86
CA ASP A 15 -10.91 -5.86 -5.55
C ASP A 15 -9.78 -4.83 -5.72
N LEU A 16 -9.71 -3.84 -4.83
CA LEU A 16 -8.72 -2.78 -4.85
C LEU A 16 -7.60 -3.07 -3.85
N ILE A 17 -6.35 -2.86 -4.27
CA ILE A 17 -5.18 -2.94 -3.42
C ILE A 17 -4.58 -1.55 -3.24
N PHE A 18 -4.45 -1.12 -1.99
CA PHE A 18 -3.88 0.17 -1.62
C PHE A 18 -2.50 -0.04 -1.00
N PHE A 19 -1.51 0.67 -1.52
CA PHE A 19 -0.12 0.59 -1.08
C PHE A 19 0.24 1.80 -0.20
N MET A 20 0.83 1.51 0.95
CA MET A 20 1.04 2.49 2.01
C MET A 20 2.49 2.48 2.53
N ARG A 21 2.93 3.65 2.98
CA ARG A 21 4.16 3.82 3.75
C ARG A 21 3.83 4.07 5.22
N TYR A 22 4.69 3.64 6.14
CA TYR A 22 4.56 4.06 7.54
C TYR A 22 4.90 5.53 7.73
N SER A 23 5.88 6.01 6.98
CA SER A 23 6.29 7.40 6.97
C SER A 23 6.22 7.93 5.54
N ALA A 24 5.65 9.12 5.38
CA ALA A 24 5.62 9.86 4.12
C ALA A 24 7.02 10.28 3.61
N LEU A 25 8.10 9.90 4.30
CA LEU A 25 9.50 10.22 3.94
C LEU A 25 10.31 8.99 3.48
N ASN A 26 9.71 7.79 3.49
CA ASN A 26 10.41 6.54 3.17
C ASN A 26 10.27 6.10 1.70
N GLY A 27 9.49 6.82 0.89
CA GLY A 27 9.33 6.57 -0.54
C GLY A 27 10.27 7.41 -1.40
N ASN A 28 10.12 7.29 -2.73
CA ASN A 28 10.76 8.24 -3.65
C ASN A 28 10.12 9.63 -3.54
N GLU A 29 10.75 10.67 -4.12
CA GLU A 29 10.28 12.05 -3.99
C GLU A 29 8.82 12.25 -4.43
N PHE A 30 8.41 11.57 -5.50
CA PHE A 30 7.04 11.62 -6.00
C PHE A 30 6.04 10.98 -5.02
N GLU A 31 6.35 9.78 -4.52
CA GLU A 31 5.53 9.10 -3.50
C GLU A 31 5.39 9.93 -2.22
N ASN A 32 6.50 10.53 -1.77
CA ASN A 32 6.54 11.39 -0.60
C ASN A 32 5.68 12.65 -0.81
N ALA A 33 5.78 13.28 -1.99
CA ALA A 33 4.96 14.42 -2.35
C ALA A 33 3.46 14.09 -2.38
N VAL A 34 3.08 12.93 -2.94
CA VAL A 34 1.70 12.41 -2.91
C VAL A 34 1.23 12.21 -1.46
N CYS A 35 2.03 11.54 -0.62
CA CYS A 35 1.66 11.34 0.79
C CYS A 35 1.50 12.66 1.56
N SER A 36 2.35 13.64 1.29
CA SER A 36 2.40 14.90 2.04
C SER A 36 1.16 15.79 1.89
N VAL A 37 0.42 15.62 0.79
CA VAL A 37 -0.82 16.35 0.49
C VAL A 37 -2.08 15.49 0.72
N GLY A 38 -1.88 14.23 1.11
CA GLY A 38 -2.94 13.29 1.45
C GLY A 38 -3.43 13.40 2.90
N HIS A 39 -4.27 12.46 3.27
CA HIS A 39 -4.74 12.24 4.65
C HIS A 39 -4.17 10.92 5.16
N THR A 40 -4.17 10.71 6.47
CA THR A 40 -3.86 9.39 7.02
C THR A 40 -4.97 8.38 6.67
N PRO A 41 -4.63 7.14 6.28
CA PRO A 41 -3.27 6.57 6.18
C PRO A 41 -2.50 7.06 4.94
N ASN A 42 -1.16 7.00 5.00
CA ASN A 42 -0.25 7.45 3.92
C ASN A 42 -0.29 6.50 2.70
N VAL A 43 -1.41 6.52 1.98
CA VAL A 43 -1.60 5.79 0.74
C VAL A 43 -0.97 6.59 -0.40
N PHE A 44 -0.01 5.98 -1.10
CA PHE A 44 0.66 6.60 -2.24
C PHE A 44 0.26 5.98 -3.58
N HIS A 45 -0.30 4.77 -3.57
CA HIS A 45 -0.66 4.08 -4.81
C HIS A 45 -1.85 3.14 -4.61
N VAL A 46 -2.57 2.89 -5.70
CA VAL A 46 -3.70 1.95 -5.73
C VAL A 46 -3.74 1.21 -7.08
N GLY A 47 -4.14 -0.05 -7.03
CA GLY A 47 -4.42 -0.88 -8.21
C GLY A 47 -5.68 -1.71 -8.02
N MET A 48 -6.07 -2.42 -9.07
CA MET A 48 -7.22 -3.32 -9.08
C MET A 48 -6.78 -4.73 -9.46
N PHE A 49 -7.30 -5.73 -8.76
CA PHE A 49 -7.06 -7.12 -9.08
C PHE A 49 -7.83 -7.54 -10.34
N CYS A 50 -7.09 -8.23 -11.20
CA CYS A 50 -7.61 -9.07 -12.27
C CYS A 50 -7.31 -10.52 -11.88
N ALA A 51 -8.12 -11.08 -10.97
CA ALA A 51 -7.98 -12.39 -10.36
C ALA A 51 -7.90 -13.50 -11.42
N ASN A 52 -8.72 -13.44 -12.47
CA ASN A 52 -8.69 -14.40 -13.59
C ASN A 52 -7.33 -14.42 -14.32
N ARG A 53 -6.55 -13.34 -14.21
CA ARG A 53 -5.20 -13.19 -14.79
C ARG A 53 -4.08 -13.25 -13.75
N GLN A 54 -4.42 -13.48 -12.47
CA GLN A 54 -3.48 -13.39 -11.34
C GLN A 54 -2.60 -12.13 -11.37
N SER A 55 -3.19 -11.01 -11.77
CA SER A 55 -2.48 -9.76 -12.06
C SER A 55 -3.16 -8.56 -11.40
N ILE A 56 -2.45 -7.44 -11.36
CA ILE A 56 -2.96 -6.15 -10.93
C ILE A 56 -2.87 -5.19 -12.12
N VAL A 57 -3.99 -4.54 -12.45
CA VAL A 57 -4.01 -3.39 -13.34
C VAL A 57 -3.91 -2.11 -12.52
N HIS A 58 -2.99 -1.24 -12.91
CA HIS A 58 -2.69 0.01 -12.20
C HIS A 58 -1.97 1.00 -13.10
N THR A 59 -1.84 2.24 -12.64
CA THR A 59 -1.22 3.32 -13.42
C THR A 59 0.02 3.87 -12.75
N VAL A 60 1.18 3.79 -13.41
CA VAL A 60 2.46 4.29 -12.88
C VAL A 60 3.01 5.45 -13.73
N PRO A 61 3.77 6.39 -13.13
CA PRO A 61 4.30 7.56 -13.85
C PRO A 61 5.14 7.24 -15.10
N ALA A 62 5.91 6.14 -15.07
CA ALA A 62 6.82 5.78 -16.15
C ALA A 62 6.08 5.24 -17.40
N ASP A 63 5.10 4.36 -17.20
CA ASP A 63 4.52 3.55 -18.28
C ASP A 63 3.03 3.82 -18.52
N GLY A 64 2.39 4.63 -17.67
CA GLY A 64 0.95 4.81 -17.70
C GLY A 64 0.23 3.57 -17.16
N VAL A 65 -0.87 3.18 -17.80
CA VAL A 65 -1.68 2.04 -17.38
C VAL A 65 -1.02 0.74 -17.81
N ILE A 66 -0.68 -0.11 -16.84
CA ILE A 66 -0.04 -1.40 -17.05
C ILE A 66 -0.76 -2.50 -16.27
N CYS A 67 -0.52 -3.74 -16.64
CA CYS A 67 -1.00 -4.93 -15.95
C CYS A 67 0.20 -5.84 -15.69
N GLU A 68 0.41 -6.22 -14.43
CA GLU A 68 1.55 -7.02 -14.00
C GLU A 68 1.12 -8.12 -13.03
N PRO A 69 1.86 -9.25 -12.97
CA PRO A 69 1.59 -10.29 -11.98
C PRO A 69 1.56 -9.74 -10.56
N ILE A 70 0.69 -10.28 -9.70
CA ILE A 70 0.48 -9.78 -8.33
C ILE A 70 1.80 -9.71 -7.55
N ASP A 71 2.59 -10.78 -7.60
CA ASP A 71 3.85 -10.86 -6.85
C ASP A 71 4.92 -9.88 -7.38
N ASP A 72 4.96 -9.66 -8.70
CA ASP A 72 5.86 -8.67 -9.31
C ASP A 72 5.46 -7.25 -8.91
N THR A 73 4.17 -6.95 -8.98
CA THR A 73 3.61 -5.65 -8.59
C THR A 73 3.96 -5.31 -7.14
N VAL A 74 3.73 -6.27 -6.23
CA VAL A 74 3.99 -6.09 -4.79
C VAL A 74 5.47 -5.91 -4.51
N ARG A 75 6.35 -6.67 -5.17
CA ARG A 75 7.81 -6.50 -5.05
C ARG A 75 8.29 -5.17 -5.62
N ARG A 76 7.78 -4.78 -6.79
CA ARG A 76 8.21 -3.57 -7.51
C ARG A 76 7.78 -2.29 -6.79
N ILE A 77 6.57 -2.26 -6.24
CA ILE A 77 6.08 -1.11 -5.48
C ILE A 77 6.76 -1.02 -4.10
N ASP A 78 7.17 -2.17 -3.53
CA ASP A 78 7.93 -2.25 -2.27
C ASP A 78 7.26 -1.46 -1.12
N ALA A 79 5.94 -1.57 -0.96
CA ALA A 79 5.22 -0.85 0.10
C ALA A 79 5.50 -1.44 1.49
N ASP A 80 5.40 -0.59 2.54
CA ASP A 80 5.53 -1.07 3.92
C ASP A 80 4.28 -1.86 4.35
N HIS A 81 3.13 -1.51 3.77
CA HIS A 81 1.83 -2.09 4.11
C HIS A 81 0.90 -2.06 2.90
N VAL A 82 0.03 -3.06 2.79
CA VAL A 82 -1.12 -3.04 1.88
C VAL A 82 -2.41 -3.36 2.60
N ASP A 83 -3.47 -2.66 2.18
CA ASP A 83 -4.84 -3.08 2.45
C ASP A 83 -5.51 -3.50 1.15
N VAL A 84 -6.28 -4.58 1.22
CA VAL A 84 -7.13 -5.02 0.12
C VAL A 84 -8.59 -4.80 0.51
N PHE A 85 -9.32 -4.13 -0.36
CA PHE A 85 -10.73 -3.81 -0.19
C PHE A 85 -11.54 -4.38 -1.34
N THR A 86 -12.78 -4.73 -1.02
CA THR A 86 -13.78 -5.04 -2.03
C THR A 86 -14.80 -3.91 -2.12
N VAL A 87 -15.27 -3.62 -3.33
CA VAL A 87 -16.45 -2.75 -3.51
C VAL A 87 -17.68 -3.55 -3.09
N ARG A 88 -18.41 -3.07 -2.08
CA ARG A 88 -19.60 -3.75 -1.54
C ARG A 88 -20.85 -3.42 -2.36
N ASN A 89 -21.89 -4.24 -2.19
CA ASN A 89 -23.19 -4.05 -2.85
C ASN A 89 -23.13 -4.01 -4.38
N VAL A 90 -22.14 -4.67 -4.97
CA VAL A 90 -22.03 -4.90 -6.41
C VAL A 90 -21.97 -6.40 -6.68
N SER A 91 -22.58 -6.84 -7.79
CA SER A 91 -22.47 -8.22 -8.25
C SER A 91 -21.05 -8.52 -8.75
N ASP A 92 -20.69 -9.79 -8.80
CA ASP A 92 -19.40 -10.21 -9.37
C ASP A 92 -19.25 -9.75 -10.82
N THR A 93 -20.32 -9.81 -11.63
CA THR A 93 -20.34 -9.26 -12.99
C THR A 93 -20.00 -7.77 -13.06
N ILE A 94 -20.41 -6.95 -12.09
CA ILE A 94 -20.02 -5.53 -12.06
C ILE A 94 -18.53 -5.39 -11.75
N ALA A 95 -18.01 -6.20 -10.82
CA ALA A 95 -16.60 -6.16 -10.44
C ALA A 95 -15.69 -6.66 -11.58
N GLU A 96 -16.11 -7.73 -12.27
CA GLU A 96 -15.50 -8.25 -13.50
C GLU A 96 -15.48 -7.18 -14.60
N ASN A 97 -16.64 -6.59 -14.92
CA ASN A 97 -16.73 -5.54 -15.94
C ASN A 97 -15.85 -4.32 -15.62
N ALA A 98 -15.73 -3.94 -14.34
CA ALA A 98 -14.84 -2.85 -13.93
C ALA A 98 -13.37 -3.22 -14.18
N SER A 99 -12.98 -4.45 -13.82
CA SER A 99 -11.63 -4.96 -14.07
C SER A 99 -11.32 -5.07 -15.57
N GLU A 100 -12.28 -5.53 -16.38
CA GLU A 100 -12.15 -5.60 -17.84
C GLU A 100 -12.03 -4.21 -18.46
N TRP A 101 -12.81 -3.24 -17.97
CA TRP A 101 -12.68 -1.87 -18.43
C TRP A 101 -11.30 -1.30 -18.10
N ALA A 102 -10.81 -1.50 -16.87
CA ALA A 102 -9.47 -1.06 -16.49
C ALA A 102 -8.39 -1.73 -17.35
N MET A 103 -8.53 -3.03 -17.61
CA MET A 103 -7.66 -3.79 -18.52
C MET A 103 -7.69 -3.25 -19.95
N SER A 104 -8.84 -2.80 -20.45
CA SER A 104 -8.95 -2.19 -21.79
C SER A 104 -8.18 -0.87 -21.93
N ARG A 105 -7.74 -0.28 -20.81
CA ARG A 105 -6.91 0.95 -20.77
C ARG A 105 -5.43 0.68 -20.67
N VAL A 106 -4.99 -0.58 -20.58
CA VAL A 106 -3.55 -0.90 -20.62
C VAL A 106 -2.93 -0.31 -21.89
N GLY A 107 -1.86 0.47 -21.72
CA GLY A 107 -1.21 1.26 -22.77
C GLY A 107 -1.58 2.74 -22.81
N CYS A 108 -2.67 3.17 -22.14
CA CYS A 108 -2.96 4.59 -21.95
C CYS A 108 -1.85 5.26 -21.12
N LYS A 109 -1.61 6.55 -21.36
CA LYS A 109 -0.51 7.29 -20.72
C LYS A 109 -0.78 7.61 -19.25
N TYR A 110 0.25 8.08 -18.56
CA TYR A 110 0.10 8.64 -17.23
C TYR A 110 -0.47 10.06 -17.32
N ASN A 111 -1.53 10.35 -16.57
CA ASN A 111 -2.12 11.69 -16.44
C ASN A 111 -1.20 12.52 -15.55
N ASP A 112 -0.14 13.03 -16.15
CA ASP A 112 0.96 13.70 -15.48
C ASP A 112 0.62 15.12 -15.02
N ILE A 113 -0.49 15.68 -15.48
CA ILE A 113 -1.03 16.98 -15.06
C ILE A 113 -2.27 16.86 -14.18
N PHE A 114 -2.66 15.63 -13.81
CA PHE A 114 -3.85 15.32 -13.01
C PHE A 114 -5.12 16.01 -13.53
N SER A 115 -5.27 16.07 -14.85
CA SER A 115 -6.39 16.70 -15.52
C SER A 115 -7.71 16.00 -15.19
N PRO A 116 -8.82 16.72 -14.94
CA PRO A 116 -10.13 16.12 -14.72
C PRO A 116 -10.70 15.40 -15.96
N ASP A 117 -10.14 15.69 -17.13
CA ASP A 117 -10.59 15.13 -18.41
C ASP A 117 -9.88 13.82 -18.78
N SER A 118 -9.02 13.29 -17.90
CA SER A 118 -8.16 12.11 -18.17
C SER A 118 -7.26 12.31 -19.39
N LEU A 119 -6.54 13.42 -19.40
CA LEU A 119 -5.56 13.77 -20.43
C LEU A 119 -4.21 14.07 -19.79
N ASN A 120 -3.12 13.65 -20.45
CA ASN A 120 -1.77 14.08 -20.08
C ASN A 120 -1.45 15.47 -20.66
N SER A 121 -0.26 15.98 -20.38
CA SER A 121 0.27 17.24 -20.91
C SER A 121 0.32 17.33 -22.44
N ASP A 122 0.37 16.19 -23.14
CA ASP A 122 0.32 16.10 -24.60
C ASP A 122 -1.10 15.99 -25.18
N GLY A 123 -2.14 16.04 -24.33
CA GLY A 123 -3.55 15.92 -24.76
C GLY A 123 -3.98 14.49 -25.14
N GLN A 124 -3.23 13.48 -24.73
CA GLN A 124 -3.54 12.06 -24.96
C GLN A 124 -4.35 11.48 -23.80
N GLU A 125 -5.22 10.50 -24.09
CA GLU A 125 -5.94 9.76 -23.05
C GLU A 125 -4.97 9.16 -22.03
N ALA A 126 -5.15 9.54 -20.78
CA ALA A 126 -4.22 9.25 -19.72
C ALA A 126 -4.93 9.16 -18.37
N TYR A 127 -4.38 8.36 -17.46
CA TYR A 127 -4.96 8.16 -16.13
C TYR A 127 -3.89 8.32 -15.06
N TYR A 128 -4.28 8.69 -13.85
CA TYR A 128 -3.47 8.43 -12.64
C TYR A 128 -4.13 7.32 -11.80
N CYS A 129 -3.38 6.76 -10.84
CA CYS A 129 -3.72 5.46 -10.23
C CYS A 129 -5.16 5.36 -9.71
N CYS A 130 -5.60 6.27 -8.86
CA CYS A 130 -6.95 6.22 -8.30
C CYS A 130 -8.05 6.70 -9.27
N GLU A 131 -7.73 7.56 -10.24
CA GLU A 131 -8.66 7.97 -11.30
C GLU A 131 -9.09 6.78 -12.15
N LEU A 132 -8.14 5.92 -12.54
CA LEU A 132 -8.44 4.71 -13.31
C LEU A 132 -9.47 3.82 -12.58
N MET A 133 -9.29 3.61 -11.27
CA MET A 133 -10.21 2.80 -10.46
C MET A 133 -11.62 3.41 -10.39
N ILE A 134 -11.69 4.73 -10.19
CA ILE A 134 -12.95 5.47 -10.11
C ILE A 134 -13.68 5.42 -11.44
N LYS A 135 -12.97 5.60 -12.56
CA LYS A 135 -13.57 5.56 -13.90
C LYS A 135 -14.01 4.15 -14.29
N ALA A 136 -13.25 3.12 -13.92
CA ALA A 136 -13.64 1.72 -14.13
C ALA A 136 -15.00 1.41 -13.51
N TYR A 137 -15.15 1.65 -12.21
CA TYR A 137 -16.43 1.43 -11.53
C TYR A 137 -17.52 2.43 -11.94
N GLY A 138 -17.15 3.67 -12.30
CA GLY A 138 -18.07 4.67 -12.83
C GLY A 138 -18.71 4.24 -14.15
N LYS A 139 -17.96 3.53 -15.01
CA LYS A 139 -18.48 2.94 -16.26
C LYS A 139 -19.45 1.78 -16.01
N CYS A 140 -19.35 1.14 -14.86
CA CYS A 140 -20.31 0.14 -14.38
C CYS A 140 -21.46 0.73 -13.54
N GLY A 141 -21.60 2.06 -13.51
CA GLY A 141 -22.72 2.76 -12.85
C GLY A 141 -22.43 3.26 -11.43
N ILE A 142 -21.27 2.96 -10.85
CA ILE A 142 -20.89 3.40 -9.49
C ILE A 142 -20.17 4.75 -9.57
N LYS A 143 -20.96 5.83 -9.70
CA LYS A 143 -20.43 7.18 -9.95
C LYS A 143 -19.82 7.86 -8.72
N ASP A 144 -20.18 7.42 -7.52
CA ASP A 144 -19.74 7.99 -6.24
C ASP A 144 -18.75 7.07 -5.50
N LEU A 145 -17.94 6.29 -6.23
CA LEU A 145 -16.96 5.39 -5.62
C LEU A 145 -16.01 6.14 -4.69
N CYS A 146 -15.48 7.29 -5.10
CA CYS A 146 -14.65 8.14 -4.25
C CYS A 146 -15.48 9.28 -3.66
N PRO A 147 -15.32 9.60 -2.36
CA PRO A 147 -15.86 10.85 -1.83
C PRO A 147 -15.27 12.05 -2.59
N GLU A 148 -16.02 13.16 -2.64
CA GLU A 148 -15.55 14.37 -3.32
C GLU A 148 -14.18 14.83 -2.81
N HIS A 149 -13.37 15.29 -3.76
CA HIS A 149 -11.99 15.69 -3.51
C HIS A 149 -11.59 16.83 -4.45
N GLN A 150 -10.93 17.82 -3.88
CA GLN A 150 -10.21 18.85 -4.62
C GLN A 150 -8.71 18.54 -4.52
N LEU A 151 -8.02 18.61 -5.66
CA LEU A 151 -6.58 18.38 -5.73
C LEU A 151 -5.87 19.39 -4.83
N ASN A 152 -4.93 18.88 -4.04
CA ASN A 152 -4.11 19.68 -3.16
C ASN A 152 -2.63 19.43 -3.47
N PHE A 153 -1.89 20.52 -3.60
CA PHE A 153 -0.44 20.55 -3.85
C PHE A 153 0.27 21.44 -2.80
N ALA A 154 -0.47 21.91 -1.80
CA ALA A 154 0.01 22.76 -0.72
C ALA A 154 0.14 22.02 0.61
N ASP A 155 1.01 22.53 1.47
CA ASP A 155 1.11 22.14 2.87
C ASP A 155 -0.12 22.62 3.69
N SER A 156 -0.13 22.30 4.98
CA SER A 156 -1.20 22.72 5.91
C SER A 156 -1.31 24.23 6.11
N LYS A 157 -0.32 25.02 5.67
CA LYS A 157 -0.32 26.48 5.71
C LYS A 157 -0.79 27.09 4.38
N GLY A 158 -1.10 26.27 3.37
CA GLY A 158 -1.50 26.72 2.05
C GLY A 158 -0.33 27.09 1.13
N VAL A 159 0.91 26.74 1.50
CA VAL A 159 2.09 26.99 0.66
C VAL A 159 2.29 25.80 -0.28
N ILE A 160 2.32 26.06 -1.59
CA ILE A 160 2.59 25.03 -2.59
C ILE A 160 3.97 24.41 -2.35
N LEU A 161 4.03 23.09 -2.33
CA LEU A 161 5.27 22.37 -2.05
C LEU A 161 6.27 22.56 -3.19
N PRO A 162 7.57 22.77 -2.90
CA PRO A 162 8.61 22.98 -3.92
C PRO A 162 8.66 21.87 -4.98
N PHE A 163 8.42 20.62 -4.58
CA PHE A 163 8.34 19.49 -5.49
C PHE A 163 7.31 19.74 -6.61
N TRP A 164 6.09 20.17 -6.26
CA TRP A 164 5.02 20.38 -7.23
C TRP A 164 5.30 21.59 -8.13
N ILE A 165 5.98 22.62 -7.61
CA ILE A 165 6.40 23.77 -8.42
C ILE A 165 7.32 23.32 -9.57
N GLU A 166 8.39 22.59 -9.26
CA GLU A 166 9.31 22.11 -10.30
C GLU A 166 8.66 21.05 -11.20
N TYR A 167 7.85 20.16 -10.62
CA TYR A 167 7.11 19.15 -11.36
C TYR A 167 6.23 19.75 -12.47
N TYR A 168 5.49 20.82 -12.17
CA TYR A 168 4.60 21.48 -13.15
C TYR A 168 5.32 22.44 -14.09
N LYS A 169 6.42 23.05 -13.64
CA LYS A 169 7.28 23.91 -14.47
C LYS A 169 7.88 23.15 -15.65
N VAL A 170 8.37 21.92 -15.44
CA VAL A 170 8.90 21.06 -16.51
C VAL A 170 7.83 20.70 -17.54
N ARG A 171 6.55 20.64 -17.12
CA ARG A 171 5.40 20.29 -17.96
C ARG A 171 4.76 21.49 -18.64
N ASN A 172 5.27 22.70 -18.39
CA ASN A 172 4.67 23.95 -18.88
C ASN A 172 3.14 24.03 -18.62
N SER A 173 2.71 23.56 -17.44
CA SER A 173 1.31 23.53 -17.04
C SER A 173 1.11 24.25 -15.71
N LEU A 174 -0.09 24.81 -15.50
CA LEU A 174 -0.49 25.35 -14.21
C LEU A 174 -0.71 24.21 -13.21
N ILE A 175 -0.39 24.47 -11.94
CA ILE A 175 -0.72 23.58 -10.83
C ILE A 175 -2.25 23.64 -10.62
N PRO A 176 -2.99 22.52 -10.74
CA PRO A 176 -4.45 22.49 -10.63
C PRO A 176 -4.91 22.48 -9.16
N GLN A 177 -4.34 23.37 -8.34
CA GLN A 177 -4.71 23.54 -6.94
C GLN A 177 -6.20 23.86 -6.81
N GLY A 178 -6.91 23.09 -5.98
CA GLY A 178 -8.34 23.28 -5.72
C GLY A 178 -9.27 22.78 -6.82
N GLN A 179 -8.75 22.28 -7.94
CA GLN A 179 -9.58 21.70 -9.00
C GLN A 179 -10.14 20.34 -8.58
N LYS A 180 -11.22 19.90 -9.24
CA LYS A 180 -11.80 18.58 -9.00
C LYS A 180 -10.80 17.49 -9.42
N GLY A 181 -10.64 16.49 -8.57
CA GLY A 181 -9.83 15.31 -8.88
C GLY A 181 -10.07 14.21 -7.86
N SER A 182 -9.06 13.39 -7.62
CA SER A 182 -9.12 12.31 -6.64
C SER A 182 -7.74 12.03 -6.04
N HIS A 183 -7.73 11.45 -4.85
CA HIS A 183 -6.51 11.05 -4.16
C HIS A 183 -6.66 9.64 -3.58
N PRO A 184 -5.64 8.78 -3.63
CA PRO A 184 -5.75 7.42 -3.10
C PRO A 184 -6.11 7.38 -1.60
N SER A 185 -5.57 8.32 -0.80
CA SER A 185 -5.94 8.45 0.62
C SER A 185 -7.39 8.89 0.84
N LYS A 186 -8.06 9.46 -0.17
CA LYS A 186 -9.49 9.79 -0.11
C LYS A 186 -10.32 8.61 -0.58
N LEU A 187 -9.92 7.94 -1.66
CA LEU A 187 -10.59 6.75 -2.18
C LEU A 187 -10.69 5.63 -1.14
N ILE A 188 -9.62 5.36 -0.38
CA ILE A 188 -9.61 4.31 0.66
C ILE A 188 -10.67 4.52 1.76
N THR A 189 -11.11 5.77 1.97
CA THR A 189 -12.15 6.15 2.96
C THR A 189 -13.58 5.99 2.42
N SER A 190 -13.73 5.51 1.19
CA SER A 190 -15.03 5.36 0.54
C SER A 190 -15.99 4.49 1.35
N LYS A 191 -17.24 4.97 1.47
CA LYS A 191 -18.36 4.20 2.03
C LYS A 191 -18.66 2.92 1.24
N HIS A 192 -18.15 2.78 0.02
CA HIS A 192 -18.39 1.60 -0.83
C HIS A 192 -17.36 0.51 -0.61
N LEU A 193 -16.31 0.76 0.17
CA LEU A 193 -15.24 -0.20 0.37
C LEU A 193 -15.43 -0.98 1.67
N THR A 194 -15.14 -2.29 1.62
CA THR A 194 -15.05 -3.15 2.79
C THR A 194 -13.73 -3.89 2.76
N ARG A 195 -12.94 -3.76 3.82
CA ARG A 195 -11.61 -4.36 3.90
C ARG A 195 -11.73 -5.88 3.94
N ARG A 196 -10.99 -6.55 3.07
CA ARG A 196 -10.89 -8.02 2.97
C ARG A 196 -9.79 -8.52 3.88
N PHE A 197 -8.60 -7.96 3.73
CA PHE A 197 -7.43 -8.27 4.55
C PHE A 197 -6.40 -7.13 4.47
N SER A 198 -5.41 -7.23 5.34
CA SER A 198 -4.31 -6.28 5.46
C SER A 198 -3.01 -7.06 5.58
N LYS A 199 -1.94 -6.57 4.97
CA LYS A 199 -0.61 -7.17 5.11
C LYS A 199 0.45 -6.12 5.30
N THR A 200 1.15 -6.24 6.42
CA THR A 200 2.39 -5.52 6.69
C THR A 200 3.56 -6.31 6.15
N PHE A 201 4.45 -5.64 5.42
CA PHE A 201 5.72 -6.20 5.01
C PHE A 201 6.76 -5.80 6.04
N GLN A 202 7.26 -6.78 6.79
CA GLN A 202 8.45 -6.56 7.59
C GLN A 202 9.60 -6.35 6.59
N ARG A 203 10.04 -5.09 6.42
CA ARG A 203 11.38 -4.85 5.88
C ARG A 203 12.31 -5.61 6.82
N THR A 204 12.99 -6.61 6.31
CA THR A 204 14.08 -7.27 7.02
C THR A 204 15.17 -6.22 7.20
N MET A 205 15.00 -5.29 8.14
CA MET A 205 16.14 -4.91 8.93
C MET A 205 16.66 -6.23 9.46
N MET A 206 17.92 -6.54 9.20
CA MET A 206 18.68 -7.29 10.19
C MET A 206 18.61 -6.46 11.48
N LYS A 207 17.47 -6.52 12.19
CA LYS A 207 17.44 -6.28 13.61
C LYS A 207 18.24 -7.46 14.14
N ARG A 208 19.56 -7.29 14.21
CA ARG A 208 20.29 -7.77 15.38
C ARG A 208 19.40 -7.34 16.54
N PHE A 209 18.70 -8.32 17.12
CA PHE A 209 18.04 -8.14 18.38
C PHE A 209 19.19 -7.91 19.36
N VAL A 210 19.64 -6.66 19.48
CA VAL A 210 20.61 -6.29 20.49
C VAL A 210 19.80 -6.29 21.77
N VAL A 211 19.85 -7.41 22.48
CA VAL A 211 19.43 -7.46 23.88
C VAL A 211 20.28 -6.38 24.56
N PRO A 212 19.68 -5.32 25.12
CA PRO A 212 20.44 -4.36 25.91
C PRO A 212 21.15 -5.15 27.00
N GLN A 213 22.44 -4.92 27.24
CA GLN A 213 23.20 -5.61 28.31
C GLN A 213 22.50 -5.56 29.68
N LEU A 214 21.59 -4.60 29.88
CA LEU A 214 20.75 -4.48 31.06
C LEU A 214 19.69 -5.59 31.21
N LEU A 215 19.23 -6.20 30.11
CA LEU A 215 18.24 -7.30 30.13
C LEU A 215 18.87 -8.64 30.50
N ASP A 216 20.14 -8.88 30.13
CA ASP A 216 20.86 -10.11 30.50
C ASP A 216 21.07 -10.19 32.02
N GLN A 217 21.23 -9.04 32.70
CA GLN A 217 21.35 -9.00 34.16
C GLN A 217 20.01 -9.19 34.90
N THR A 218 18.88 -9.12 34.19
CA THR A 218 17.54 -9.14 34.79
C THR A 218 16.74 -10.41 34.52
N LEU A 219 17.22 -11.34 33.69
CA LEU A 219 16.48 -12.57 33.35
C LEU A 219 17.23 -13.84 33.76
N HIS A 220 17.37 -14.04 35.06
CA HIS A 220 17.66 -15.36 35.64
C HIS A 220 16.54 -15.72 36.61
N PHE A 221 15.43 -16.23 36.08
CA PHE A 221 14.33 -16.76 36.87
C PHE A 221 14.11 -18.23 36.52
N ILE A 222 14.13 -19.10 37.53
CA ILE A 222 13.66 -20.49 37.41
C ILE A 222 12.50 -20.65 38.40
N ASN A 223 11.37 -21.16 37.92
CA ASN A 223 10.17 -21.39 38.73
C ASN A 223 9.68 -20.17 39.54
N GLY A 224 9.76 -18.97 38.94
CA GLY A 224 9.31 -17.72 39.57
C GLY A 224 10.27 -17.11 40.59
N SER A 225 11.46 -17.69 40.79
CA SER A 225 12.46 -17.19 41.74
C SER A 225 13.72 -16.69 41.03
N ARG A 226 14.22 -15.51 41.42
CA ARG A 226 15.43 -14.90 40.85
C ARG A 226 16.68 -15.63 41.35
N ILE A 227 17.58 -16.00 40.45
CA ILE A 227 18.85 -16.65 40.79
C ILE A 227 19.98 -15.62 40.66
N ALA A 228 20.82 -15.51 41.68
CA ALA A 228 22.06 -14.74 41.58
C ALA A 228 23.05 -15.48 40.68
N ALA A 229 23.69 -14.77 39.75
CA ALA A 229 24.70 -15.33 38.86
C ALA A 229 25.87 -15.88 39.68
N ALA A 230 25.83 -17.18 39.98
CA ALA A 230 26.93 -17.91 40.60
C ALA A 230 27.24 -19.12 39.73
N GLN A 231 28.48 -19.11 39.23
CA GLN A 231 29.16 -20.10 38.43
C GLN A 231 28.80 -21.53 38.82
N THR A 232 27.97 -22.21 38.03
CA THR A 232 28.09 -23.64 37.71
C THR A 232 27.12 -23.95 36.58
N ALA A 233 27.61 -24.52 35.47
CA ALA A 233 26.77 -24.96 34.37
C ALA A 233 25.79 -26.04 34.89
N ARG A 234 24.49 -25.75 34.84
CA ARG A 234 23.43 -26.74 35.02
C ARG A 234 22.49 -26.65 33.82
N THR A 235 22.29 -27.78 33.15
CA THR A 235 21.24 -27.95 32.16
C THR A 235 19.87 -27.94 32.83
N PHE A 236 18.90 -27.25 32.24
CA PHE A 236 17.51 -27.28 32.68
C PHE A 236 16.60 -27.44 31.47
N ASP A 237 15.48 -28.12 31.68
CA ASP A 237 14.50 -28.40 30.65
C ASP A 237 13.66 -27.17 30.36
N VAL A 238 13.71 -26.66 29.12
CA VAL A 238 12.88 -25.55 28.66
C VAL A 238 11.74 -26.12 27.82
N ILE A 239 10.50 -25.86 28.26
CA ILE A 239 9.29 -26.26 27.53
C ILE A 239 8.89 -25.13 26.59
N GLN A 240 8.79 -25.41 25.28
CA GLN A 240 8.36 -24.41 24.31
C GLN A 240 6.88 -24.00 24.53
N PRO A 241 6.57 -22.70 24.64
CA PRO A 241 5.22 -22.24 25.00
C PRO A 241 4.11 -22.58 23.99
N ARG A 242 4.46 -22.86 22.73
CA ARG A 242 3.47 -23.13 21.67
C ARG A 242 3.36 -24.59 21.25
N SER A 243 4.36 -25.41 21.51
CA SER A 243 4.42 -26.81 21.06
C SER A 243 4.47 -27.82 22.20
N GLY A 244 4.74 -27.39 23.44
CA GLY A 244 4.94 -28.29 24.59
C GLY A 244 6.17 -29.21 24.47
N SER A 245 6.97 -29.04 23.42
CA SER A 245 8.15 -29.87 23.17
C SER A 245 9.32 -29.42 24.05
N PHE A 246 10.06 -30.39 24.57
CA PHE A 246 11.28 -30.15 25.34
C PHE A 246 12.41 -29.74 24.39
N VAL A 247 13.07 -28.64 24.71
CA VAL A 247 14.25 -28.18 23.98
C VAL A 247 15.41 -28.09 24.95
N PHE A 248 16.45 -28.89 24.70
CA PHE A 248 17.66 -28.89 25.51
C PHE A 248 18.55 -27.71 25.11
N TYR A 249 18.73 -26.76 26.03
CA TYR A 249 19.75 -25.73 25.90
C TYR A 249 20.85 -25.97 26.92
N SER A 250 22.10 -26.01 26.45
CA SER A 250 23.27 -25.89 27.31
C SER A 250 23.79 -24.47 27.19
N LEU A 251 23.65 -23.69 28.26
CA LEU A 251 24.30 -22.39 28.40
C LEU A 251 25.62 -22.63 29.13
N PHE A 252 26.73 -22.42 28.42
CA PHE A 252 28.03 -22.19 29.05
C PHE A 252 28.11 -20.69 29.36
N PHE A 253 28.29 -20.37 30.64
CA PHE A 253 28.60 -19.01 31.11
C PHE A 253 30.08 -18.70 30.91
#